data_AF-A0A2G0CCZ9-F1
#
_entry.id   AF-A0A2G0CCZ9-F1
#
_cell.length_a   1.000
_cell.length_b   1.000
_cell.length_c   1.000
_cell.angle_alpha   90.00
_cell.angle_beta   90.00
_cell.angle_gamma   90.00
#
_symmetry.space_group_name_H-M   'P 1'
#
loop_
_entity.id
_entity.type
_entity.pdbx_description
1 polymer ?
#
loop_
_entity_poly.entity_id
_entity_poly.type
_entity_poly.pdbx_seq_one_letter_code
_entity_poly.pdbx_strand_id
1 'polypeptide(L)'
;MEPSPAYLRAMASPQRSTSQFVPFILVSLVTLVFMIWAMRQCSENDSDYAMIEEQNTREDYLERRDSILRDSIRKLQAAQAQATPAESLLSDAEQEALAREAALLRARTQPLLGDSAGVGTTPGRTPRQIVIQKETTLYSTIDGLNVRVQPQLGAPVIGRLSLYEAVTYMNETTDSLYQIDLGDITPTAPWVKVKMSNGQQGWVYGAGVDYYKYKLEGVLN
;
A
#
# COMPACT_ATOMS: atom_id res chain seq x y z
N MET A 1 17.34 -25.19 105.94
CA MET A 1 17.03 -23.91 105.26
C MET A 1 18.30 -23.48 104.57
N GLU A 2 18.42 -23.21 103.28
CA GLU A 2 17.51 -23.08 102.14
C GLU A 2 18.42 -23.11 100.89
N PRO A 3 17.95 -23.60 99.73
CA PRO A 3 18.72 -23.63 98.50
C PRO A 3 18.64 -22.30 97.73
N SER A 4 19.78 -21.85 97.17
CA SER A 4 19.86 -20.69 96.27
C SER A 4 19.40 -21.08 94.86
N PRO A 5 18.44 -20.36 94.24
CA PRO A 5 17.97 -20.70 92.90
C PRO A 5 18.87 -20.11 91.82
N ALA A 6 19.29 -20.97 90.90
CA ALA A 6 19.62 -20.60 89.53
C ALA A 6 18.32 -20.39 88.72
N TYR A 7 18.47 -19.73 87.57
CA TYR A 7 17.70 -19.85 86.32
C TYR A 7 16.82 -18.68 85.81
N LEU A 8 17.09 -18.39 84.51
CA LEU A 8 16.23 -17.91 83.42
C LEU A 8 15.98 -16.40 83.26
N ARG A 9 16.84 -15.80 82.42
CA ARG A 9 16.54 -14.58 81.65
C ARG A 9 15.52 -14.93 80.55
N ALA A 10 14.27 -14.51 80.72
CA ALA A 10 13.24 -14.60 79.68
C ALA A 10 13.49 -13.55 78.58
N MET A 11 13.57 -13.97 77.32
CA MET A 11 13.56 -13.07 76.17
C MET A 11 12.12 -12.71 75.85
N ALA A 12 11.76 -11.43 76.00
CA ALA A 12 10.46 -10.90 75.61
C ALA A 12 10.45 -10.59 74.11
N SER A 13 9.58 -11.24 73.34
CA SER A 13 9.30 -10.91 71.94
C SER A 13 8.27 -9.76 71.85
N PRO A 14 8.51 -8.70 71.05
CA PRO A 14 7.58 -7.59 70.93
C PRO A 14 6.38 -7.96 70.06
N GLN A 15 5.18 -7.86 70.65
CA GLN A 15 3.91 -8.07 69.98
C GLN A 15 3.53 -6.77 69.23
N ARG A 16 3.66 -6.74 67.90
CA ARG A 16 3.23 -5.60 67.07
C ARG A 16 1.70 -5.50 67.07
N SER A 17 1.18 -4.40 67.58
CA SER A 17 -0.24 -4.04 67.58
C SER A 17 -0.75 -3.83 66.15
N THR A 18 -1.80 -4.57 65.79
CA THR A 18 -2.43 -4.61 64.47
C THR A 18 -3.19 -3.33 64.11
N SER A 19 -3.52 -2.47 65.07
CA SER A 19 -4.31 -1.25 64.83
C SER A 19 -3.55 -0.10 64.16
N GLN A 20 -2.22 -0.11 64.13
CA GLN A 20 -1.43 0.94 63.45
C GLN A 20 -1.33 0.75 61.93
N PHE A 21 -1.56 -0.46 61.42
CA PHE A 21 -1.46 -0.75 59.98
C PHE A 21 -2.78 -0.52 59.23
N VAL A 22 -3.92 -0.51 59.93
CA VAL A 22 -5.25 -0.29 59.36
C VAL A 22 -5.35 1.03 58.55
N PRO A 23 -4.89 2.20 59.05
CA PRO A 23 -4.98 3.44 58.25
C PRO A 23 -4.10 3.41 57.00
N PHE A 24 -2.92 2.78 57.05
CA PHE A 24 -2.05 2.65 55.88
C PHE A 24 -2.65 1.73 54.80
N ILE A 25 -3.30 0.64 55.22
CA ILE A 25 -3.99 -0.27 54.30
C ILE A 25 -5.17 0.46 53.63
N LEU A 26 -5.94 1.25 54.38
CA LEU A 26 -7.06 2.02 53.83
C LEU A 26 -6.60 3.10 52.84
N VAL A 27 -5.55 3.86 53.16
CA VAL A 27 -4.98 4.86 52.23
C VAL A 27 -4.40 4.19 50.98
N SER A 28 -3.72 3.05 51.13
CA SER A 28 -3.21 2.27 50.00
C SER A 28 -4.33 1.70 49.12
N LEU A 29 -5.46 1.29 49.71
CA LEU A 29 -6.58 0.74 48.96
C LEU A 29 -7.34 1.83 48.20
N VAL A 30 -7.55 2.99 48.82
CA VAL A 30 -8.19 4.15 48.16
C VAL A 30 -7.34 4.68 47.01
N THR A 31 -6.03 4.78 47.20
CA THR A 31 -5.10 5.20 46.13
C THR A 31 -5.05 4.19 44.99
N LEU A 32 -5.10 2.89 45.28
CA LEU A 32 -5.13 1.83 44.27
C LEU A 32 -6.44 1.87 43.45
N VAL A 33 -7.59 2.08 44.10
CA VAL A 33 -8.89 2.23 43.40
C VAL A 33 -8.89 3.48 42.51
N PHE A 34 -8.37 4.61 43.01
CA PHE A 34 -8.24 5.83 42.23
C PHE A 34 -7.30 5.63 41.02
N MET A 35 -6.19 4.91 41.20
CA MET A 35 -5.27 4.62 40.10
C MET A 35 -5.89 3.69 39.05
N ILE A 36 -6.67 2.68 39.46
CA ILE A 36 -7.41 1.81 38.52
C ILE A 36 -8.44 2.61 37.72
N TRP A 37 -9.13 3.56 38.38
CA TRP A 37 -10.07 4.45 37.70
C TRP A 37 -9.36 5.38 36.71
N ALA A 38 -8.23 5.97 37.10
CA ALA A 38 -7.42 6.82 36.23
C ALA A 38 -6.85 6.05 35.02
N MET A 39 -6.37 4.81 35.22
CA MET A 39 -5.87 3.96 34.13
C MET A 39 -6.95 3.58 33.13
N ARG A 40 -8.21 3.40 33.57
CA ARG A 40 -9.35 3.15 32.69
C ARG A 40 -9.69 4.33 31.78
N GLN A 41 -9.49 5.57 32.25
CA GLN A 41 -9.75 6.77 31.46
C GLN A 41 -8.66 7.02 30.39
N CYS A 42 -7.43 6.56 30.61
CA CYS A 42 -6.33 6.75 29.66
C CYS A 42 -6.29 5.75 28.51
N SER A 43 -6.94 4.58 28.61
CA SER A 43 -6.91 3.58 27.54
C SER A 43 -7.90 3.83 26.39
N GLU A 44 -8.91 4.67 26.58
CA GLU A 44 -9.95 4.94 25.58
C GLU A 44 -9.50 5.96 24.53
N ASN A 45 -8.54 6.83 24.85
CA ASN A 45 -8.07 7.88 23.93
C ASN A 45 -6.97 7.42 22.98
N ASP A 46 -6.19 6.38 23.30
CA ASP A 46 -5.03 5.95 22.49
C ASP A 46 -5.45 5.40 21.11
N SER A 47 -6.62 4.76 21.03
CA SER A 47 -7.15 4.26 19.75
C SER A 47 -7.59 5.38 18.82
N ASP A 48 -8.14 6.47 19.35
CA ASP A 48 -8.63 7.58 18.54
C ASP A 48 -7.47 8.40 17.96
N TYR A 49 -6.37 8.57 18.70
CA TYR A 49 -5.17 9.26 18.19
C TYR A 49 -4.48 8.49 17.05
N ALA A 50 -4.35 7.17 17.18
CA ALA A 50 -3.73 6.35 16.13
C ALA A 50 -4.53 6.41 14.80
N MET A 51 -5.86 6.41 14.88
CA MET A 51 -6.74 6.48 13.71
C MET A 51 -6.70 7.85 13.01
N ILE A 52 -6.58 8.94 13.78
CA ILE A 52 -6.50 10.30 13.23
C ILE A 52 -5.18 10.52 12.49
N GLU A 53 -4.06 10.00 13.02
CA GLU A 53 -2.75 10.10 12.36
C GLU A 53 -2.70 9.31 11.05
N GLU A 54 -3.25 8.11 11.02
CA GLU A 54 -3.39 7.32 9.79
C GLU A 54 -4.28 7.99 8.74
N GLN A 55 -5.37 8.66 9.16
CA GLN A 55 -6.24 9.39 8.23
C GLN A 55 -5.55 10.63 7.65
N ASN A 56 -4.89 11.43 8.49
CA ASN A 56 -4.18 12.63 8.02
C ASN A 56 -3.02 12.27 7.08
N THR A 57 -2.27 11.21 7.38
CA THR A 57 -1.18 10.75 6.51
C THR A 57 -1.69 10.21 5.18
N ARG A 58 -2.84 9.55 5.16
CA ARG A 58 -3.51 9.12 3.93
C ARG A 58 -3.98 10.31 3.11
N GLU A 59 -4.59 11.32 3.71
CA GLU A 59 -5.05 12.51 3.01
C GLU A 59 -3.87 13.28 2.40
N ASP A 60 -2.77 13.47 3.13
CA ASP A 60 -1.57 14.14 2.63
C ASP A 60 -0.91 13.39 1.46
N TYR A 61 -0.87 12.05 1.52
CA TYR A 61 -0.40 11.22 0.40
C TYR A 61 -1.26 11.40 -0.85
N LEU A 62 -2.59 11.40 -0.70
CA LEU A 62 -3.52 11.58 -1.80
C LEU A 62 -3.38 12.99 -2.40
N GLU A 63 -3.26 14.03 -1.58
CA GLU A 63 -3.08 15.42 -2.04
C GLU A 63 -1.76 15.61 -2.79
N ARG A 64 -0.65 15.06 -2.26
CA ARG A 64 0.66 15.10 -2.94
C ARG A 64 0.59 14.41 -4.30
N ARG A 65 -0.01 13.22 -4.39
CA ARG A 65 -0.19 12.51 -5.66
C ARG A 65 -0.99 13.34 -6.66
N ASP A 66 -2.10 13.91 -6.22
CA ASP A 66 -2.99 14.73 -7.04
C ASP A 66 -2.28 15.98 -7.59
N SER A 67 -1.42 16.60 -6.78
CA SER A 67 -0.62 17.75 -7.19
C SER A 67 0.36 17.42 -8.32
N ILE A 68 1.08 16.28 -8.20
CA ILE A 68 2.02 15.79 -9.22
C ILE A 68 1.28 15.51 -10.53
N LEU A 69 0.11 14.88 -10.43
CA LEU A 69 -0.69 14.50 -11.58
C LEU A 69 -1.22 15.74 -12.30
N ARG A 70 -1.74 16.74 -11.57
CA ARG A 70 -2.14 18.03 -12.14
C ARG A 70 -0.99 18.75 -12.84
N ASP A 71 0.19 18.78 -12.24
CA ASP A 71 1.34 19.47 -12.81
C ASP A 71 1.86 18.78 -14.08
N SER A 72 1.82 17.43 -14.10
CA SER A 72 2.14 16.64 -15.30
C SER A 72 1.17 16.90 -16.45
N ILE A 73 -0.14 17.00 -16.18
CA ILE A 73 -1.17 17.32 -17.20
C ILE A 73 -0.91 18.70 -17.79
N ARG A 74 -0.61 19.69 -16.95
CA ARG A 74 -0.29 21.05 -17.40
C ARG A 74 0.94 21.07 -18.32
N LYS A 75 1.98 20.32 -17.97
CA LYS A 75 3.19 20.19 -18.80
C LYS A 75 2.90 19.51 -20.14
N LEU A 76 2.11 18.43 -20.15
CA LEU A 76 1.69 17.75 -21.38
C LEU A 76 0.87 18.67 -22.29
N GLN A 77 -0.08 19.43 -21.72
CA GLN A 77 -0.88 20.39 -22.49
C GLN A 77 -0.02 21.53 -23.03
N ALA A 78 0.94 22.04 -22.25
CA ALA A 78 1.88 23.06 -22.72
C ALA A 78 2.78 22.52 -23.86
N ALA A 79 3.23 21.27 -23.76
CA ALA A 79 3.99 20.61 -24.83
C ALA A 79 3.15 20.38 -26.10
N GLN A 80 1.88 19.99 -25.95
CA GLN A 80 0.95 19.85 -27.07
C GLN A 80 0.60 21.21 -27.72
N ALA A 81 0.46 22.27 -26.93
CA ALA A 81 0.22 23.63 -27.46
C ALA A 81 1.42 24.19 -28.24
N GLN A 82 2.63 23.66 -28.00
CA GLN A 82 3.85 24.01 -28.73
C GLN A 82 4.04 23.16 -30.00
N ALA A 83 3.34 22.04 -30.15
CA ALA A 83 3.26 21.34 -31.42
C ALA A 83 2.48 22.24 -32.40
N THR A 84 3.12 22.62 -33.50
CA THR A 84 2.56 23.65 -34.38
C THR A 84 1.22 23.19 -34.97
N PRO A 85 0.18 24.03 -35.04
CA PRO A 85 -1.12 23.66 -35.62
C PRO A 85 -1.04 23.27 -37.10
N ALA A 86 0.05 23.63 -37.79
CA ALA A 86 0.30 23.19 -39.16
C ALA A 86 0.65 21.69 -39.22
N GLU A 87 1.43 21.18 -38.28
CA GLU A 87 1.89 19.78 -38.23
C GLU A 87 0.74 18.81 -37.93
N SER A 88 -0.19 19.20 -37.05
CA SER A 88 -1.39 18.40 -36.76
C SER A 88 -2.33 18.30 -37.97
N LEU A 89 -2.57 19.41 -38.68
CA LEU A 89 -3.43 19.44 -39.86
C LEU A 89 -2.86 18.63 -41.04
N LEU A 90 -1.53 18.61 -41.19
CA LEU A 90 -0.84 17.75 -42.17
C LEU A 90 -0.98 16.27 -41.80
N SER A 91 -0.85 15.92 -40.52
CA SER A 91 -1.01 14.54 -40.04
C SER A 91 -2.46 14.02 -40.16
N ASP A 92 -3.45 14.88 -39.94
CA ASP A 92 -4.87 14.54 -40.06
C ASP A 92 -5.25 14.27 -41.53
N ALA A 93 -4.71 15.09 -42.45
CA ALA A 93 -4.91 14.89 -43.88
C ALA A 93 -4.27 13.60 -44.41
N GLU A 94 -3.08 13.25 -43.91
CA GLU A 94 -2.41 11.97 -44.23
C GLU A 94 -3.18 10.76 -43.67
N GLN A 95 -3.70 10.86 -42.44
CA GLN A 95 -4.52 9.81 -41.85
C GLN A 95 -5.84 9.62 -42.61
N GLU A 96 -6.46 10.70 -43.07
CA GLU A 96 -7.68 10.62 -43.88
C GLU A 96 -7.40 9.98 -45.25
N ALA A 97 -6.26 10.30 -45.88
CA ALA A 97 -5.85 9.69 -47.14
C ALA A 97 -5.62 8.16 -46.99
N LEU A 98 -4.93 7.72 -45.93
CA LEU A 98 -4.73 6.31 -45.63
C LEU A 98 -6.05 5.58 -45.32
N ALA A 99 -6.96 6.24 -44.59
CA ALA A 99 -8.29 5.67 -44.30
C ALA A 99 -9.13 5.48 -45.57
N ARG A 100 -9.08 6.45 -46.50
CA ARG A 100 -9.73 6.36 -47.82
C ARG A 100 -9.14 5.23 -48.66
N GLU A 101 -7.81 5.09 -48.66
CA GLU A 101 -7.14 4.00 -49.37
C GLU A 101 -7.50 2.62 -48.78
N ALA A 102 -7.52 2.49 -47.45
CA ALA A 102 -7.97 1.27 -46.78
C ALA A 102 -9.46 0.95 -47.01
N ALA A 103 -10.31 1.98 -47.14
CA ALA A 103 -11.72 1.81 -47.48
C ALA A 103 -11.91 1.30 -48.92
N LEU A 104 -11.12 1.81 -49.88
CA LEU A 104 -11.13 1.34 -51.26
C LEU A 104 -10.62 -0.11 -51.38
N LEU A 105 -9.58 -0.46 -50.62
CA LEU A 105 -9.09 -1.85 -50.57
C LEU A 105 -10.14 -2.80 -50.01
N ARG A 106 -10.87 -2.42 -48.94
CA ARG A 106 -11.99 -3.21 -48.40
C ARG A 106 -13.14 -3.36 -49.40
N ALA A 107 -13.50 -2.29 -50.09
CA ALA A 107 -14.56 -2.34 -51.10
C ALA A 107 -14.21 -3.32 -52.24
N ARG A 108 -12.93 -3.49 -52.55
CA ARG A 108 -12.45 -4.45 -53.56
C ARG A 108 -12.47 -5.91 -53.09
N THR A 109 -12.41 -6.16 -51.79
CA THR A 109 -12.34 -7.52 -51.21
C THR A 109 -13.65 -7.98 -50.56
N GLN A 110 -14.72 -7.18 -50.63
CA GLN A 110 -16.04 -7.64 -50.18
C GLN A 110 -16.54 -8.72 -51.16
N PRO A 111 -16.79 -9.95 -50.70
CA PRO A 111 -17.40 -10.97 -51.53
C PRO A 111 -18.80 -10.50 -51.94
N LEU A 112 -19.16 -10.67 -53.21
CA LEU A 112 -20.50 -10.35 -53.70
C LEU A 112 -21.54 -11.12 -52.87
N LEU A 113 -22.64 -10.43 -52.59
CA LEU A 113 -23.83 -10.96 -51.92
C LEU A 113 -24.42 -12.10 -52.78
N GLY A 114 -23.93 -13.33 -52.58
CA GLY A 114 -24.27 -14.50 -53.40
C GLY A 114 -23.55 -15.79 -53.01
N ASP A 115 -22.31 -15.73 -52.50
CA ASP A 115 -21.58 -16.93 -52.07
C ASP A 115 -21.88 -17.25 -50.59
N SER A 116 -23.10 -17.76 -50.37
CA SER A 116 -23.53 -18.35 -49.10
C SER A 116 -22.90 -19.73 -48.93
N ALA A 117 -21.58 -19.80 -48.76
CA ALA A 117 -20.91 -21.02 -48.32
C ALA A 117 -20.94 -21.10 -46.79
N GLY A 118 -22.01 -21.71 -46.26
CA GLY A 118 -21.97 -22.52 -45.05
C GLY A 118 -21.83 -21.79 -43.71
N VAL A 119 -22.88 -21.08 -43.27
CA VAL A 119 -23.10 -20.88 -41.83
C VAL A 119 -23.64 -22.21 -41.27
N GLY A 120 -22.70 -23.07 -40.89
CA GLY A 120 -22.97 -24.26 -40.09
C GLY A 120 -23.45 -23.83 -38.71
N THR A 121 -24.74 -23.94 -38.47
CA THR A 121 -25.36 -23.79 -37.16
C THR A 121 -24.94 -24.97 -36.27
N THR A 122 -23.78 -24.88 -35.63
CA THR A 122 -23.46 -25.72 -34.46
C THR A 122 -24.14 -25.12 -33.23
N PRO A 123 -25.09 -25.83 -32.58
CA PRO A 123 -25.64 -25.41 -31.29
C PRO A 123 -24.57 -25.67 -30.22
N GLY A 124 -24.16 -24.64 -29.48
CA GLY A 124 -23.29 -24.82 -28.30
C GLY A 124 -22.17 -23.80 -28.07
N ARG A 125 -22.08 -22.71 -28.85
CA ARG A 125 -21.10 -21.65 -28.56
C ARG A 125 -21.78 -20.51 -27.81
N THR A 126 -21.74 -20.56 -26.49
CA THR A 126 -21.98 -19.38 -25.66
C THR A 126 -21.04 -18.26 -26.13
N PRO A 127 -21.54 -17.03 -26.36
CA PRO A 127 -20.68 -15.92 -26.71
C PRO A 127 -19.70 -15.71 -25.56
N ARG A 128 -18.42 -16.00 -25.81
CA ARG A 128 -17.34 -15.76 -24.87
C ARG A 128 -17.28 -14.24 -24.70
N GLN A 129 -17.77 -13.73 -23.59
CA GLN A 129 -17.61 -12.33 -23.23
C GLN A 129 -16.10 -12.01 -23.27
N ILE A 130 -15.71 -11.14 -24.18
CA ILE A 130 -14.32 -10.67 -24.28
C ILE A 130 -14.16 -9.66 -23.15
N VAL A 131 -13.78 -10.14 -21.96
CA VAL A 131 -13.38 -9.25 -20.86
C VAL A 131 -12.05 -8.64 -21.27
N ILE A 132 -12.09 -7.40 -21.76
CA ILE A 132 -10.89 -6.59 -22.02
C ILE A 132 -10.32 -6.23 -20.66
N GLN A 133 -9.38 -7.05 -20.15
CA GLN A 133 -8.67 -6.72 -18.93
C GLN A 133 -7.74 -5.55 -19.23
N LYS A 134 -7.99 -4.39 -18.61
CA LYS A 134 -7.09 -3.24 -18.66
C LYS A 134 -5.88 -3.55 -17.78
N GLU A 135 -4.86 -4.15 -18.39
CA GLU A 135 -3.57 -4.36 -17.74
C GLU A 135 -2.84 -3.02 -17.67
N THR A 136 -2.49 -2.59 -16.46
CA THR A 136 -1.71 -1.36 -16.28
C THR A 136 -0.27 -1.73 -16.00
N THR A 137 0.67 -1.09 -16.69
CA THR A 137 2.11 -1.32 -16.48
C THR A 137 2.64 -0.31 -15.47
N LEU A 138 3.37 -0.80 -14.47
CA LEU A 138 4.14 -0.01 -13.53
C LEU A 138 5.64 -0.23 -13.80
N TYR A 139 6.44 0.74 -13.41
CA TYR A 139 7.89 0.71 -13.52
C TYR A 139 8.50 0.82 -12.13
N SER A 140 9.55 0.04 -11.88
CA SER A 140 10.31 0.20 -10.64
C SER A 140 11.10 1.51 -10.65
N THR A 141 10.95 2.30 -9.59
CA THR A 141 11.63 3.59 -9.41
C THR A 141 12.92 3.46 -8.59
N ILE A 142 13.21 2.26 -8.10
CA ILE A 142 14.31 1.94 -7.19
C ILE A 142 15.09 0.77 -7.78
N ASP A 143 16.41 0.80 -7.65
CA ASP A 143 17.23 -0.35 -8.03
C ASP A 143 17.22 -1.40 -6.91
N GLY A 144 16.84 -2.64 -7.25
CA GLY A 144 16.82 -3.74 -6.28
C GLY A 144 15.56 -3.86 -5.43
N LEU A 145 14.40 -3.43 -5.92
CA LEU A 145 13.13 -3.53 -5.20
C LEU A 145 12.70 -4.99 -4.98
N ASN A 146 12.50 -5.38 -3.72
CA ASN A 146 12.16 -6.75 -3.37
C ASN A 146 10.67 -7.05 -3.64
N VAL A 147 10.41 -8.16 -4.34
CA VAL A 147 9.07 -8.73 -4.57
C VAL A 147 8.84 -9.86 -3.58
N ARG A 148 7.79 -9.76 -2.77
CA ARG A 148 7.51 -10.68 -1.66
C ARG A 148 6.26 -11.51 -1.88
N VAL A 149 6.16 -12.64 -1.18
CA VAL A 149 4.96 -13.51 -1.24
C VAL A 149 3.74 -12.85 -0.61
N GLN A 150 3.95 -12.01 0.40
CA GLN A 150 2.90 -11.36 1.19
C GLN A 150 3.21 -9.87 1.37
N PRO A 151 2.19 -9.04 1.61
CA PRO A 151 2.34 -7.59 1.80
C PRO A 151 2.90 -7.26 3.19
N GLN A 152 4.07 -7.79 3.54
CA GLN A 152 4.73 -7.56 4.82
C GLN A 152 6.26 -7.58 4.67
N LEU A 153 6.94 -6.78 5.50
CA LEU A 153 8.40 -6.62 5.44
C LEU A 153 9.17 -7.92 5.74
N GLY A 154 8.62 -8.80 6.58
CA GLY A 154 9.23 -10.08 6.97
C GLY A 154 8.97 -11.24 6.01
N ALA A 155 8.15 -11.05 4.97
CA ALA A 155 7.80 -12.15 4.07
C ALA A 155 8.98 -12.58 3.18
N PRO A 156 9.04 -13.87 2.79
CA PRO A 156 10.03 -14.35 1.84
C PRO A 156 10.04 -13.54 0.55
N VAL A 157 11.24 -13.23 0.06
CA VAL A 157 11.45 -12.54 -1.21
C VAL A 157 11.47 -13.58 -2.33
N ILE A 158 10.58 -13.42 -3.30
CA ILE A 158 10.47 -14.29 -4.48
C ILE A 158 11.40 -13.80 -5.58
N GLY A 159 11.57 -12.49 -5.69
CA GLY A 159 12.37 -11.87 -6.74
C GLY A 159 12.78 -10.45 -6.37
N ARG A 160 13.61 -9.87 -7.22
CA ARG A 160 14.10 -8.51 -7.06
C ARG A 160 13.99 -7.81 -8.42
N LEU A 161 13.39 -6.63 -8.42
CA LEU A 161 13.22 -5.80 -9.60
C LEU A 161 14.41 -4.86 -9.74
N SER A 162 14.88 -4.71 -10.96
CA SER A 162 15.90 -3.74 -11.32
C SER A 162 15.27 -2.37 -11.55
N LEU A 163 16.09 -1.31 -11.54
CA LEU A 163 15.61 0.02 -11.89
C LEU A 163 14.94 0.04 -13.28
N TYR A 164 13.78 0.69 -13.37
CA TYR A 164 12.94 0.79 -14.58
C TYR A 164 12.37 -0.51 -15.11
N GLU A 165 12.48 -1.60 -14.35
CA GLU A 165 11.85 -2.85 -14.72
C GLU A 165 10.33 -2.70 -14.76
N ALA A 166 9.73 -3.18 -15.85
CA ALA A 166 8.29 -3.10 -16.08
C ALA A 166 7.58 -4.30 -15.45
N VAL A 167 6.52 -4.02 -14.70
CA VAL A 167 5.67 -5.03 -14.06
C VAL A 167 4.19 -4.73 -14.34
N THR A 168 3.37 -5.78 -14.40
CA THR A 168 1.93 -5.63 -14.62
C THR A 168 1.22 -5.48 -13.27
N TYR A 169 0.50 -4.39 -13.08
CA TYR A 169 -0.36 -4.16 -11.91
C TYR A 169 -1.58 -5.07 -11.96
N MET A 170 -1.83 -5.78 -10.86
CA MET A 170 -2.93 -6.75 -10.76
C MET A 170 -4.21 -6.18 -10.14
N ASN A 171 -4.34 -4.85 -10.02
CA ASN A 171 -5.50 -4.18 -9.40
C ASN A 171 -5.75 -4.53 -7.93
N GLU A 172 -4.78 -5.14 -7.25
CA GLU A 172 -4.82 -5.44 -5.83
C GLU A 172 -3.78 -4.60 -5.09
N THR A 173 -4.21 -3.94 -4.02
CA THR A 173 -3.40 -3.11 -3.13
C THR A 173 -3.86 -3.37 -1.69
N THR A 174 -2.97 -3.27 -0.72
CA THR A 174 -3.32 -3.40 0.69
C THR A 174 -4.00 -2.14 1.21
N ASP A 175 -5.02 -2.30 2.06
CA ASP A 175 -5.74 -1.16 2.65
C ASP A 175 -4.90 -0.37 3.66
N SER A 176 -3.96 -1.05 4.33
CA SER A 176 -3.03 -0.46 5.29
C SER A 176 -1.82 0.17 4.60
N LEU A 177 -1.41 1.31 5.15
CA LEU A 177 -0.17 1.99 4.78
C LEU A 177 0.96 1.51 5.69
N TYR A 178 2.15 1.39 5.13
CA TYR A 178 3.35 1.00 5.88
C TYR A 178 4.39 2.09 5.70
N GLN A 179 5.14 2.38 6.76
CA GLN A 179 6.32 3.23 6.68
C GLN A 179 7.55 2.32 6.67
N ILE A 180 8.32 2.40 5.58
CA ILE A 180 9.54 1.61 5.40
C ILE A 180 10.69 2.59 5.24
N ASP A 181 11.79 2.30 5.93
CA ASP A 181 13.04 3.02 5.76
C ASP A 181 13.75 2.52 4.51
N LEU A 182 13.98 3.42 3.56
CA LEU A 182 14.72 3.18 2.33
C LEU A 182 16.10 3.82 2.35
N GLY A 183 16.56 4.36 3.48
CA GLY A 183 17.88 4.97 3.63
C GLY A 183 17.77 6.42 4.06
N ASP A 184 17.82 7.35 3.10
CA ASP A 184 17.68 8.78 3.40
C ASP A 184 16.20 9.21 3.47
N ILE A 185 15.28 8.35 3.05
CA ILE A 185 13.83 8.60 3.04
C ILE A 185 13.05 7.47 3.71
N THR A 186 12.01 7.84 4.45
CA THR A 186 11.03 6.92 5.06
C THR A 186 9.64 7.17 4.47
N PRO A 187 9.40 6.86 3.18
CA PRO A 187 8.08 7.07 2.58
C PRO A 187 7.06 6.11 3.21
N THR A 188 5.81 6.55 3.25
CA THR A 188 4.65 5.77 3.68
C THR A 188 3.83 5.36 2.47
N ALA A 189 3.67 4.06 2.23
CA ALA A 189 2.95 3.55 1.06
C ALA A 189 2.30 2.18 1.35
N PRO A 190 1.25 1.80 0.60
CA PRO A 190 0.67 0.47 0.68
C PRO A 190 1.52 -0.55 -0.09
N TRP A 191 1.24 -1.83 0.09
CA TRP A 191 1.76 -2.87 -0.79
C TRP A 191 0.89 -3.02 -2.01
N VAL A 192 1.52 -3.22 -3.16
CA VAL A 192 0.88 -3.35 -4.46
C VAL A 192 1.18 -4.72 -5.04
N LYS A 193 0.15 -5.41 -5.51
CA LYS A 193 0.32 -6.71 -6.15
C LYS A 193 0.67 -6.54 -7.62
N VAL A 194 1.78 -7.17 -8.01
CA VAL A 194 2.33 -7.08 -9.35
C VAL A 194 2.67 -8.45 -9.89
N LYS A 195 2.65 -8.54 -11.21
CA LYS A 195 3.14 -9.68 -11.97
C LYS A 195 4.43 -9.28 -12.69
N MET A 196 5.48 -10.03 -12.42
CA MET A 196 6.79 -9.87 -13.06
C MET A 196 6.77 -10.41 -14.50
N SER A 197 7.76 -10.01 -15.29
CA SER A 197 7.96 -10.48 -16.67
C SER A 197 8.10 -12.00 -16.78
N ASN A 198 8.65 -12.66 -15.75
CA ASN A 198 8.75 -14.11 -15.63
C ASN A 198 7.42 -14.83 -15.34
N GLY A 199 6.32 -14.08 -15.19
CA GLY A 199 4.98 -14.60 -14.89
C GLY A 199 4.69 -14.86 -13.41
N GLN A 200 5.69 -14.71 -12.52
CA GLN A 200 5.51 -14.82 -11.08
C GLN A 200 4.77 -13.60 -10.54
N GLN A 201 3.95 -13.84 -9.52
CA GLN A 201 3.14 -12.81 -8.88
C GLN A 201 3.62 -12.60 -7.45
N GLY A 202 3.63 -11.35 -7.01
CA GLY A 202 4.01 -11.01 -5.66
C GLY A 202 3.64 -9.60 -5.29
N TRP A 203 4.02 -9.21 -4.09
CA TRP A 203 3.76 -7.93 -3.48
C TRP A 203 5.03 -7.10 -3.47
N VAL A 204 4.91 -5.87 -3.94
CA VAL A 204 5.99 -4.88 -3.92
C VAL A 204 5.56 -3.69 -3.08
N TYR A 205 6.54 -3.00 -2.53
CA TYR A 205 6.28 -1.78 -1.79
C TYR A 205 5.87 -0.66 -2.73
N GLY A 206 4.72 -0.03 -2.50
CA GLY A 206 4.10 0.92 -3.41
C GLY A 206 4.97 2.15 -3.71
N ALA A 207 5.81 2.59 -2.76
CA ALA A 207 6.73 3.71 -3.00
C ALA A 207 7.83 3.40 -4.04
N GLY A 208 8.10 2.12 -4.30
CA GLY A 208 9.12 1.69 -5.26
C GLY A 208 8.62 1.43 -6.67
N VAL A 209 7.32 1.64 -6.93
CA VAL A 209 6.72 1.46 -8.25
C VAL A 209 5.86 2.65 -8.63
N ASP A 210 5.96 3.09 -9.89
CA ASP A 210 5.17 4.19 -10.42
C ASP A 210 4.76 3.93 -11.87
N TYR A 211 3.76 4.65 -12.36
CA TYR A 211 3.36 4.63 -13.76
C TYR A 211 4.42 5.26 -14.67
N TYR A 212 5.31 6.08 -14.12
CA TYR A 212 6.36 6.77 -14.85
C TYR A 212 7.75 6.27 -14.48
N LYS A 213 8.67 6.33 -15.45
CA LYS A 213 10.08 5.99 -15.25
C LYS A 213 10.82 7.18 -14.67
N TYR A 214 11.12 7.12 -13.37
CA TYR A 214 12.05 8.02 -12.71
C TYR A 214 12.78 7.26 -11.60
N LYS A 215 13.94 7.77 -11.20
CA LYS A 215 14.70 7.21 -10.09
C LYS A 215 14.32 7.96 -8.82
N LEU A 216 13.95 7.23 -7.79
CA LEU A 216 13.77 7.80 -6.46
C LEU A 216 15.15 7.99 -5.85
N GLU A 217 15.58 9.25 -5.71
CA GLU A 217 16.85 9.60 -5.06
C GLU A 217 16.73 9.46 -3.53
N GLY A 218 17.84 9.16 -2.86
CA GLY A 218 17.88 8.95 -1.41
C GLY A 218 17.54 7.52 -0.96
N VAL A 219 17.47 6.57 -1.90
CA VAL A 219 17.33 5.15 -1.57
C VAL A 219 18.71 4.48 -1.51
N LEU A 220 19.04 3.91 -0.35
CA LEU A 220 20.25 3.12 -0.12
C LEU A 220 19.97 1.65 -0.43
N ASN A 221 20.75 1.08 -1.37
CA ASN A 221 20.60 -0.29 -1.86
C ASN A 221 21.68 -1.23 -1.34
#